data_AF-A0A956KGX9-F1
#
_entry.id   AF-A0A956KGX9-F1
#
_cell.length_a   1.000
_cell.length_b   1.000
_cell.length_c   1.000
_cell.angle_alpha   90.00
_cell.angle_beta   90.00
_cell.angle_gamma   90.00
#
_symmetry.space_group_name_H-M   'P 1'
#
loop_
_entity.id
_entity.type
_entity.pdbx_description
1 polymer ?
#
loop_
_entity_poly.entity_id
_entity_poly.type
_entity_poly.pdbx_seq_one_letter_code
_entity_poly.pdbx_strand_id
1 'polypeptide(L)'
;MNHRGRLALALVVALGAAGCPSGDENSTDASGTTDGSSSGDSSGDASSGDTAGDTSSDGVVTCAPGYTCTEDPDSNAIWVMKNDGNVNGPTCQRVCEAALGESCGYRACDAGRPVDFKDFDAFAPIASGLGFTCREGGCWWPDAPADGLYLVSIETDGEGRKSCYFPTQSALRCDTHPGNANCFGERYAAVCPCVPKALDDACAWECPPHNTTKATWKTGGSSCLERINYWRKRACEEGWVECPPAGLPPMVECTACHECANSEAQHDSESGAHDSFKRCGESAQGEGGGATCADVIDSFVAERAPDEDGVMRCEGHCGPILAPGCQSFSWGKAADSNFHTLNWGSCNADTCQSYCSDHPGDCFTHDSSPPLTCEDPDADKEPGPEVLACVDG
;
A
#
# COMPACT_ATOMS: atom_id res chain seq x y z
N MET A 1 27.41 -62.77 -16.06
CA MET A 1 28.17 -61.66 -16.68
C MET A 1 27.63 -60.36 -16.13
N ASN A 2 28.43 -59.77 -15.23
CA ASN A 2 28.53 -58.38 -14.75
C ASN A 2 27.30 -57.45 -14.70
N HIS A 3 26.84 -57.21 -13.47
CA HIS A 3 26.28 -55.95 -13.01
C HIS A 3 27.38 -54.88 -12.83
N ARG A 4 27.14 -53.67 -13.37
CA ARG A 4 27.67 -52.36 -12.92
C ARG A 4 26.58 -51.35 -13.33
N GLY A 5 25.98 -50.51 -12.49
CA GLY A 5 26.44 -49.89 -11.25
C GLY A 5 27.06 -48.54 -11.56
N ARG A 6 26.24 -47.50 -11.76
CA ARG A 6 26.66 -46.08 -11.72
C ARG A 6 25.60 -45.27 -10.98
N LEU A 7 25.91 -44.93 -9.73
CA LEU A 7 25.29 -43.84 -8.98
C LEU A 7 25.69 -42.52 -9.63
N ALA A 8 24.72 -41.63 -9.87
CA ALA A 8 24.93 -40.21 -10.02
C ALA A 8 24.46 -39.54 -8.73
N LEU A 9 25.39 -38.84 -8.07
CA LEU A 9 25.19 -38.08 -6.85
C LEU A 9 24.62 -36.72 -7.26
N ALA A 10 23.35 -36.46 -6.96
CA ALA A 10 22.77 -35.12 -7.08
C ALA A 10 23.01 -34.38 -5.76
N LEU A 11 23.79 -33.31 -5.83
CA LEU A 11 24.02 -32.36 -4.75
C LEU A 11 22.80 -31.43 -4.68
N VAL A 12 21.94 -31.62 -3.68
CA VAL A 12 20.86 -30.68 -3.35
C VAL A 12 21.46 -29.63 -2.42
N VAL A 13 21.60 -28.40 -2.91
CA VAL A 13 21.84 -27.22 -2.07
C VAL A 13 20.46 -26.74 -1.63
N ALA A 14 20.11 -27.00 -0.37
CA ALA A 14 18.94 -26.41 0.26
C ALA A 14 19.30 -24.97 0.66
N LEU A 15 18.69 -23.99 -0.02
CA LEU A 15 18.54 -22.63 0.50
C LEU A 15 17.45 -22.71 1.57
N GLY A 16 17.84 -22.56 2.83
CA GLY A 16 16.89 -22.45 3.94
C GLY A 16 16.20 -21.10 3.88
N ALA A 17 14.90 -21.10 3.56
CA ALA A 17 14.02 -20.05 4.02
C ALA A 17 13.95 -20.17 5.55
N ALA A 18 14.29 -19.09 6.26
CA ALA A 18 14.13 -19.01 7.70
C ALA A 18 12.63 -19.08 8.01
N GLY A 19 12.16 -20.27 8.40
CA GLY A 19 10.81 -20.47 8.88
C GLY A 19 10.66 -19.92 10.30
N CYS A 20 9.58 -19.19 10.55
CA CYS A 20 9.16 -18.75 11.87
C CYS A 20 8.97 -19.97 12.80
N PRO A 21 9.57 -19.98 14.02
CA PRO A 21 9.32 -21.06 14.96
C PRO A 21 7.90 -20.97 15.53
N SER A 22 7.15 -22.05 15.36
CA SER A 22 5.87 -22.29 16.05
C SER A 22 6.15 -22.50 17.55
N GLY A 23 5.67 -21.60 18.39
CA GLY A 23 5.74 -21.73 19.84
C GLY A 23 4.53 -22.51 20.37
N ASP A 24 4.79 -23.74 20.84
CA ASP A 24 3.83 -24.56 21.56
C ASP A 24 3.53 -24.02 22.98
N GLU A 25 2.28 -24.26 23.35
CA GLU A 25 1.53 -24.05 24.59
C GLU A 25 2.31 -24.02 25.93
N ASN A 26 1.92 -23.09 26.82
CA ASN A 26 1.82 -23.40 28.25
C ASN A 26 0.64 -22.66 28.92
N SER A 27 -0.38 -23.44 29.27
CA SER A 27 -1.51 -23.08 30.12
C SER A 27 -1.14 -23.26 31.60
N THR A 28 -1.48 -22.28 32.44
CA THR A 28 -1.99 -22.50 33.81
C THR A 28 -2.58 -21.22 34.42
N ASP A 29 -3.91 -21.25 34.57
CA ASP A 29 -4.78 -20.79 35.67
C ASP A 29 -4.38 -19.71 36.71
N ALA A 30 -5.26 -18.69 36.77
CA ALA A 30 -6.13 -18.29 37.90
C ALA A 30 -5.61 -17.54 39.16
N SER A 31 -6.18 -16.33 39.33
CA SER A 31 -6.80 -15.75 40.54
C SER A 31 -5.95 -15.29 41.75
N GLY A 32 -6.16 -14.04 42.19
CA GLY A 32 -6.02 -13.67 43.62
C GLY A 32 -5.59 -12.23 43.93
N THR A 33 -6.53 -11.43 44.42
CA THR A 33 -6.43 -10.07 45.00
C THR A 33 -5.65 -10.03 46.32
N THR A 34 -4.91 -8.94 46.63
CA THR A 34 -5.08 -7.99 47.78
C THR A 34 -3.87 -7.05 48.01
N ASP A 35 -4.21 -5.78 48.24
CA ASP A 35 -3.58 -4.63 48.94
C ASP A 35 -2.18 -4.70 49.60
N GLY A 36 -1.48 -3.55 49.55
CA GLY A 36 -0.42 -3.19 50.51
C GLY A 36 0.37 -1.92 50.16
N SER A 37 -0.03 -0.76 50.69
CA SER A 37 0.67 0.53 50.63
C SER A 37 2.03 0.54 51.37
N SER A 38 2.98 1.37 50.90
CA SER A 38 3.52 2.54 51.63
C SER A 38 4.92 3.00 51.18
N SER A 39 4.98 4.25 50.71
CA SER A 39 5.84 5.37 51.13
C SER A 39 7.36 5.21 51.28
N GLY A 40 8.11 6.07 50.57
CA GLY A 40 9.51 6.39 50.87
C GLY A 40 10.09 7.49 49.97
N ASP A 41 9.85 8.76 50.32
CA ASP A 41 10.52 9.94 49.78
C ASP A 41 12.01 10.00 50.19
N SER A 42 12.90 10.47 49.30
CA SER A 42 13.70 11.70 49.48
C SER A 42 14.95 11.76 48.57
N SER A 43 14.95 12.76 47.70
CA SER A 43 15.97 13.83 47.56
C SER A 43 17.42 13.54 47.15
N GLY A 44 17.89 14.19 46.07
CA GLY A 44 19.26 14.69 45.98
C GLY A 44 19.93 14.77 44.60
N ASP A 45 19.88 15.95 43.99
CA ASP A 45 20.91 16.64 43.18
C ASP A 45 21.46 16.09 41.84
N ALA A 46 21.05 16.81 40.78
CA ALA A 46 21.87 17.64 39.89
C ALA A 46 23.06 17.05 39.07
N SER A 47 22.82 17.08 37.75
CA SER A 47 23.65 17.69 36.69
C SER A 47 24.61 16.80 35.88
N SER A 48 24.63 17.11 34.57
CA SER A 48 25.49 16.64 33.47
C SER A 48 24.96 15.36 32.82
N GLY A 49 24.43 15.37 31.60
CA GLY A 49 25.08 15.92 30.40
C GLY A 49 25.86 14.78 29.77
N ASP A 50 25.20 13.96 28.95
CA ASP A 50 25.81 13.11 27.92
C ASP A 50 24.71 12.60 26.98
N THR A 51 24.56 13.32 25.88
CA THR A 51 23.89 12.89 24.65
C THR A 51 24.95 12.18 23.81
N ALA A 52 24.87 10.86 23.68
CA ALA A 52 25.51 10.04 22.65
C ALA A 52 25.00 8.62 22.92
N GLY A 53 24.17 8.04 22.08
CA GLY A 53 24.52 7.72 20.70
C GLY A 53 24.26 6.22 20.58
N ASP A 54 22.98 5.87 20.45
CA ASP A 54 22.59 4.52 20.07
C ASP A 54 22.55 4.46 18.56
N THR A 55 23.74 4.36 17.97
CA THR A 55 23.93 3.84 16.61
C THR A 55 23.68 2.34 16.67
N SER A 56 22.43 1.94 16.48
CA SER A 56 22.06 0.55 16.25
C SER A 56 22.10 0.25 14.75
N SER A 57 23.24 -0.33 14.36
CA SER A 57 23.45 -1.43 13.40
C SER A 57 22.81 -1.40 11.99
N ASP A 58 23.68 -1.21 10.99
CA ASP A 58 23.82 -1.94 9.70
C ASP A 58 22.72 -2.96 9.32
N GLY A 59 21.49 -2.49 9.13
CA GLY A 59 20.47 -3.22 8.40
C GLY A 59 20.62 -2.91 6.92
N VAL A 60 21.23 -3.80 6.14
CA VAL A 60 21.16 -3.67 4.67
C VAL A 60 19.69 -3.65 4.28
N VAL A 61 19.20 -2.49 3.79
CA VAL A 61 17.84 -2.38 3.28
C VAL A 61 17.64 -3.42 2.20
N THR A 62 16.78 -4.38 2.47
CA THR A 62 16.40 -5.41 1.52
C THR A 62 15.17 -4.93 0.76
N CYS A 63 15.28 -4.88 -0.56
CA CYS A 63 14.19 -4.49 -1.44
C CYS A 63 13.55 -5.71 -2.06
N ALA A 64 12.25 -5.60 -2.34
CA ALA A 64 11.55 -6.60 -3.13
C ALA A 64 12.25 -6.81 -4.50
N PRO A 65 12.18 -8.03 -5.07
CA PRO A 65 12.70 -8.30 -6.40
C PRO A 65 12.19 -7.32 -7.45
N GLY A 66 13.08 -6.84 -8.33
CA GLY A 66 12.74 -5.85 -9.35
C GLY A 66 12.86 -4.39 -8.89
N TYR A 67 13.29 -4.15 -7.65
CA TYR A 67 13.60 -2.82 -7.12
C TYR A 67 15.05 -2.74 -6.67
N THR A 68 15.57 -1.52 -6.60
CA THR A 68 16.84 -1.19 -5.95
C THR A 68 16.57 -0.10 -4.94
N CYS A 69 17.16 -0.21 -3.75
CA CYS A 69 17.05 0.80 -2.71
C CYS A 69 18.41 1.14 -2.11
N THR A 70 18.48 2.35 -1.57
CA THR A 70 19.61 2.82 -0.77
C THR A 70 19.09 3.65 0.39
N GLU A 71 19.74 3.52 1.53
CA GLU A 71 19.51 4.43 2.65
C GLU A 71 20.08 5.81 2.31
N ASP A 72 19.39 6.84 2.78
CA ASP A 72 19.91 8.19 2.87
C ASP A 72 20.58 8.37 4.24
N PRO A 73 21.90 8.55 4.33
CA PRO A 73 22.56 8.72 5.63
C PRO A 73 22.17 10.02 6.33
N ASP A 74 21.69 11.02 5.58
CA ASP A 74 21.36 12.35 6.09
C ASP A 74 19.86 12.50 6.44
N SER A 75 19.06 11.46 6.19
CA SER A 75 17.64 11.44 6.55
C SER A 75 17.16 10.04 6.95
N ASN A 76 15.87 9.89 7.29
CA ASN A 76 15.27 8.56 7.53
C ASN A 76 14.65 7.96 6.25
N ALA A 77 14.95 8.53 5.09
CA ALA A 77 14.44 8.09 3.81
C ALA A 77 15.23 6.89 3.27
N ILE A 78 14.50 5.96 2.68
CA ILE A 78 15.05 4.95 1.79
C ILE A 78 14.71 5.41 0.37
N TRP A 79 15.71 5.65 -0.45
CA TRP A 79 15.51 5.96 -1.86
C TRP A 79 15.31 4.68 -2.63
N VAL A 80 14.23 4.60 -3.41
CA VAL A 80 13.82 3.41 -4.13
C VAL A 80 13.66 3.72 -5.61
N MET A 81 14.11 2.81 -6.45
CA MET A 81 13.91 2.83 -7.89
C MET A 81 13.43 1.45 -8.36
N LYS A 82 12.41 1.43 -9.23
CA LYS A 82 12.03 0.22 -9.95
C LYS A 82 13.05 -0.05 -11.08
N ASN A 83 13.56 -1.26 -11.16
CA ASN A 83 14.66 -1.63 -12.06
C ASN A 83 14.21 -1.65 -13.54
N ASP A 84 12.94 -1.99 -13.77
CA ASP A 84 12.25 -1.83 -15.03
C ASP A 84 11.28 -0.63 -14.95
N GLY A 85 11.19 0.14 -16.02
CA GLY A 85 10.16 1.18 -16.12
C GLY A 85 9.19 0.88 -17.26
N ASN A 86 8.09 1.62 -17.29
CA ASN A 86 7.00 1.36 -18.21
C ASN A 86 6.36 2.67 -18.70
N VAL A 87 5.58 2.56 -19.76
CA VAL A 87 4.55 3.53 -20.13
C VAL A 87 3.59 3.67 -18.96
N ASN A 88 3.48 4.87 -18.37
CA ASN A 88 2.70 5.12 -17.16
C ASN A 88 3.19 4.27 -15.97
N GLY A 89 4.51 4.26 -15.75
CA GLY A 89 5.11 3.61 -14.58
C GLY A 89 4.44 4.02 -13.25
N PRO A 90 4.60 3.19 -12.19
CA PRO A 90 3.93 3.43 -10.91
C PRO A 90 4.27 4.81 -10.34
N THR A 91 3.32 5.39 -9.61
CA THR A 91 3.59 6.56 -8.77
C THR A 91 4.60 6.20 -7.69
N CYS A 92 5.27 7.20 -7.10
CA CYS A 92 6.23 6.91 -6.03
C CYS A 92 5.58 6.27 -4.80
N GLN A 93 4.30 6.54 -4.54
CA GLN A 93 3.54 5.81 -3.54
C GLN A 93 3.55 4.29 -3.81
N ARG A 94 3.16 3.85 -5.01
CA ARG A 94 3.16 2.43 -5.38
C ARG A 94 4.57 1.83 -5.42
N VAL A 95 5.59 2.62 -5.75
CA VAL A 95 6.99 2.17 -5.71
C VAL A 95 7.41 1.86 -4.27
N CYS A 96 7.14 2.75 -3.32
CA CYS A 96 7.47 2.52 -1.91
C CYS A 96 6.74 1.30 -1.33
N GLU A 97 5.43 1.19 -1.58
CA GLU A 97 4.60 0.09 -1.11
C GLU A 97 5.08 -1.27 -1.64
N ALA A 98 5.40 -1.35 -2.94
CA ALA A 98 5.84 -2.60 -3.55
C ALA A 98 7.28 -2.97 -3.18
N ALA A 99 8.19 -2.00 -3.11
CA ALA A 99 9.60 -2.26 -2.85
C ALA A 99 9.88 -2.64 -1.38
N LEU A 100 9.09 -2.10 -0.46
CA LEU A 100 9.32 -2.19 0.99
C LEU A 100 8.16 -2.89 1.72
N GLY A 101 7.32 -3.64 0.99
CA GLY A 101 6.17 -4.35 1.56
C GLY A 101 6.53 -5.45 2.56
N GLU A 102 7.77 -5.94 2.55
CA GLU A 102 8.30 -6.89 3.52
C GLU A 102 8.95 -6.21 4.75
N SER A 103 9.04 -4.88 4.75
CA SER A 103 9.59 -4.15 5.89
C SER A 103 8.60 -4.11 7.07
N CYS A 104 9.13 -4.01 8.29
CA CYS A 104 8.33 -4.03 9.52
C CYS A 104 7.62 -2.70 9.80
N GLY A 105 8.01 -1.64 9.09
CA GLY A 105 7.38 -0.33 9.18
C GLY A 105 6.72 0.00 7.85
N TYR A 106 5.51 0.53 7.90
CA TYR A 106 4.90 1.04 6.68
C TYR A 106 5.75 2.21 6.14
N ARG A 107 6.21 2.08 4.89
CA ARG A 107 7.00 3.13 4.23
C ARG A 107 6.22 3.71 3.06
N ALA A 108 5.97 5.01 3.15
CA ALA A 108 5.27 5.77 2.12
C ALA A 108 6.21 6.79 1.48
N CYS A 109 5.86 7.24 0.28
CA CYS A 109 6.59 8.31 -0.38
C CYS A 109 6.52 9.62 0.45
N ASP A 110 7.64 10.34 0.54
CA ASP A 110 7.78 11.57 1.32
C ASP A 110 7.26 12.80 0.56
N ALA A 111 5.93 12.87 0.38
CA ALA A 111 5.28 13.96 -0.34
C ALA A 111 5.53 15.30 0.34
N GLY A 112 5.85 16.34 -0.43
CA GLY A 112 6.13 17.68 0.09
C GLY A 112 7.55 17.86 0.63
N ARG A 113 8.38 16.80 0.66
CA ARG A 113 9.81 16.92 1.00
C ARG A 113 10.47 17.95 0.08
N PRO A 114 11.29 18.88 0.61
CA PRO A 114 12.10 19.76 -0.21
C PRO A 114 12.95 18.98 -1.23
N VAL A 115 13.11 19.55 -2.42
CA VAL A 115 14.03 19.01 -3.44
C VAL A 115 15.46 19.33 -3.01
N ASP A 116 16.10 18.32 -2.40
CA ASP A 116 17.45 18.43 -1.84
C ASP A 116 18.55 18.33 -2.90
N PHE A 117 18.30 17.60 -4.00
CA PHE A 117 19.29 17.35 -5.04
C PHE A 117 18.89 18.06 -6.33
N LYS A 118 19.73 18.98 -6.81
CA LYS A 118 19.42 19.82 -7.98
C LYS A 118 20.37 19.63 -9.14
N ASP A 119 21.40 18.82 -8.94
CA ASP A 119 22.45 18.55 -9.91
C ASP A 119 23.10 17.18 -9.65
N PHE A 120 24.02 16.79 -10.53
CA PHE A 120 24.70 15.49 -10.45
C PHE A 120 25.53 15.32 -9.19
N ASP A 121 26.22 16.37 -8.74
CA ASP A 121 27.13 16.28 -7.60
C ASP A 121 26.34 16.06 -6.30
N ALA A 122 25.23 16.80 -6.13
CA ALA A 122 24.34 16.63 -4.99
C ALA A 122 23.67 15.25 -4.98
N PHE A 123 23.28 14.72 -6.14
CA PHE A 123 22.59 13.42 -6.23
C PHE A 123 23.53 12.20 -6.28
N ALA A 124 24.83 12.41 -6.48
CA ALA A 124 25.81 11.33 -6.65
C ALA A 124 25.79 10.25 -5.55
N PRO A 125 25.64 10.58 -4.24
CA PRO A 125 25.54 9.56 -3.19
C PRO A 125 24.36 8.62 -3.40
N ILE A 126 23.19 9.17 -3.72
CA ILE A 126 21.97 8.39 -3.97
C ILE A 126 22.10 7.56 -5.25
N ALA A 127 22.58 8.15 -6.34
CA ALA A 127 22.81 7.43 -7.59
C ALA A 127 23.75 6.23 -7.39
N SER A 128 24.86 6.44 -6.68
CA SER A 128 25.83 5.39 -6.38
C SER A 128 25.21 4.28 -5.52
N GLY A 129 24.42 4.63 -4.50
CA GLY A 129 23.71 3.67 -3.67
C GLY A 129 22.71 2.83 -4.48
N LEU A 130 22.08 3.44 -5.48
CA LEU A 130 21.20 2.77 -6.45
C LEU A 130 21.94 2.05 -7.59
N GLY A 131 23.28 2.01 -7.55
CA GLY A 131 24.10 1.22 -8.48
C GLY A 131 24.35 1.85 -9.84
N PHE A 132 24.27 3.19 -9.97
CA PHE A 132 24.59 3.89 -11.22
C PHE A 132 25.28 5.23 -11.00
N THR A 133 25.73 5.86 -12.08
CA THR A 133 26.15 7.27 -12.06
C THR A 133 25.34 8.09 -13.05
N CYS A 134 25.18 9.38 -12.80
CA CYS A 134 24.42 10.25 -13.67
C CYS A 134 25.21 10.68 -14.91
N ARG A 135 24.49 10.84 -16.02
CA ARG A 135 24.92 11.57 -17.21
C ARG A 135 23.83 12.54 -17.65
N GLU A 136 24.21 13.49 -18.51
CA GLU A 136 23.27 14.37 -19.19
C GLU A 136 22.29 13.59 -20.04
N GLY A 137 21.02 13.97 -19.93
CA GLY A 137 19.93 13.38 -20.68
C GLY A 137 19.71 14.08 -22.03
N GLY A 138 19.08 13.38 -22.96
CA GLY A 138 18.86 13.88 -24.32
C GLY A 138 17.73 14.91 -24.47
N CYS A 139 16.74 14.93 -23.57
CA CYS A 139 15.59 15.84 -23.64
C CYS A 139 15.31 16.45 -22.29
N TRP A 140 14.88 17.72 -22.26
CA TRP A 140 14.45 18.41 -21.04
C TRP A 140 15.54 18.63 -20.00
N TRP A 141 16.77 18.19 -20.26
CA TRP A 141 17.89 18.40 -19.36
C TRP A 141 18.09 19.89 -19.02
N PRO A 142 18.36 20.23 -17.73
CA PRO A 142 18.53 19.31 -16.58
C PRO A 142 17.22 18.89 -15.89
N ASP A 143 16.10 19.41 -16.36
CA ASP A 143 14.82 19.42 -15.67
C ASP A 143 14.00 18.13 -15.90
N ALA A 144 13.38 17.64 -14.83
CA ALA A 144 12.45 16.53 -14.92
C ALA A 144 11.15 16.98 -15.61
N PRO A 145 10.70 16.29 -16.68
CA PRO A 145 9.40 16.55 -17.28
C PRO A 145 8.23 16.15 -16.37
N ALA A 146 8.47 15.41 -15.28
CA ALA A 146 7.47 15.07 -14.28
C ALA A 146 7.56 16.04 -13.11
N ASP A 147 6.44 16.71 -12.81
CA ASP A 147 6.34 17.74 -11.79
C ASP A 147 6.69 17.19 -10.40
N GLY A 148 7.86 17.56 -9.87
CA GLY A 148 8.28 17.19 -8.52
C GLY A 148 8.88 15.78 -8.39
N LEU A 149 9.36 15.17 -9.48
CA LEU A 149 9.95 13.82 -9.44
C LEU A 149 11.38 13.78 -9.98
N TYR A 150 12.25 13.01 -9.32
CA TYR A 150 13.55 12.62 -9.87
C TYR A 150 13.33 11.52 -10.91
N LEU A 151 13.83 11.72 -12.13
CA LEU A 151 13.72 10.71 -13.20
C LEU A 151 15.09 10.24 -13.63
N VAL A 152 15.22 8.94 -13.83
CA VAL A 152 16.44 8.33 -14.35
C VAL A 152 16.14 7.37 -15.50
N SER A 153 17.03 7.27 -16.48
CA SER A 153 16.84 6.32 -17.58
C SER A 153 16.88 4.88 -17.07
N ILE A 154 15.97 4.06 -17.58
CA ILE A 154 15.95 2.62 -17.26
C ILE A 154 17.17 1.93 -17.88
N GLU A 155 17.47 2.27 -19.14
CA GLU A 155 18.67 1.79 -19.78
C GLU A 155 19.91 2.43 -19.15
N THR A 156 20.92 1.60 -18.98
CA THR A 156 22.23 1.98 -18.50
C THR A 156 23.18 1.89 -19.68
N ASP A 157 24.01 2.91 -19.89
CA ASP A 157 24.98 2.88 -20.98
C ASP A 157 26.11 1.86 -20.71
N GLY A 158 27.01 1.69 -21.68
CA GLY A 158 28.13 0.75 -21.57
C GLY A 158 29.14 1.08 -20.45
N GLU A 159 29.02 2.24 -19.81
CA GLU A 159 29.86 2.70 -18.70
C GLU A 159 29.12 2.64 -17.35
N GLY A 160 27.90 2.09 -17.30
CA GLY A 160 27.13 2.03 -16.05
C GLY A 160 26.36 3.31 -15.73
N ARG A 161 26.18 4.23 -16.69
CA ARG A 161 25.56 5.53 -16.47
C ARG A 161 24.10 5.59 -16.93
N LYS A 162 23.30 6.37 -16.21
CA LYS A 162 21.91 6.66 -16.54
C LYS A 162 21.71 8.16 -16.77
N SER A 163 20.86 8.51 -17.72
CA SER A 163 20.41 9.90 -17.89
C SER A 163 19.64 10.31 -16.62
N CYS A 164 20.03 11.41 -15.97
CA CYS A 164 19.35 11.90 -14.76
C CYS A 164 18.69 13.26 -15.00
N TYR A 165 17.48 13.43 -14.45
CA TYR A 165 16.71 14.66 -14.50
C TYR A 165 16.23 15.05 -13.11
N PHE A 166 16.29 16.35 -12.83
CA PHE A 166 16.03 16.92 -11.51
C PHE A 166 14.73 17.73 -11.50
N PRO A 167 13.90 17.61 -10.45
CA PRO A 167 12.69 18.43 -10.34
C PRO A 167 13.00 19.93 -10.37
N THR A 168 12.14 20.71 -11.02
CA THR A 168 12.21 22.19 -10.98
C THR A 168 11.42 22.79 -9.83
N GLN A 169 10.47 22.01 -9.31
CA GLN A 169 9.64 22.37 -8.17
C GLN A 169 10.47 22.42 -6.89
N SER A 170 9.97 23.11 -5.88
CA SER A 170 10.64 23.20 -4.57
C SER A 170 10.42 21.97 -3.70
N ALA A 171 9.43 21.14 -4.02
CA ALA A 171 9.02 19.99 -3.23
C ALA A 171 8.66 18.78 -4.10
N LEU A 172 8.83 17.58 -3.55
CA LEU A 172 8.54 16.32 -4.22
C LEU A 172 7.05 16.00 -4.23
N ARG A 173 6.62 15.33 -5.30
CA ARG A 173 5.25 14.85 -5.48
C ARG A 173 5.23 13.33 -5.57
N CYS A 174 4.28 12.70 -4.88
CA CYS A 174 4.18 11.24 -4.80
C CYS A 174 3.05 10.64 -5.64
N ASP A 175 2.13 11.49 -6.09
CA ASP A 175 0.93 11.21 -6.89
C ASP A 175 1.22 11.27 -8.40
N THR A 176 2.36 11.84 -8.79
CA THR A 176 2.71 12.08 -10.18
C THR A 176 3.28 10.79 -10.80
N HIS A 177 2.96 10.54 -12.06
CA HIS A 177 3.58 9.45 -12.83
C HIS A 177 4.85 9.95 -13.52
N PRO A 178 5.87 9.09 -13.71
CA PRO A 178 7.04 9.42 -14.54
C PRO A 178 6.68 9.69 -16.02
N GLY A 179 5.42 9.42 -16.42
CA GLY A 179 4.87 9.69 -17.73
C GLY A 179 5.19 8.62 -18.78
N ASN A 180 4.64 8.79 -19.98
CA ASN A 180 4.93 7.95 -21.17
C ASN A 180 5.96 8.61 -22.11
N ALA A 181 6.74 9.56 -21.61
CA ALA A 181 7.67 10.28 -22.45
C ALA A 181 8.73 9.32 -23.01
N ASN A 182 8.82 9.24 -24.34
CA ASN A 182 9.89 8.57 -25.05
C ASN A 182 10.81 9.67 -25.60
N CYS A 183 11.97 9.85 -25.00
CA CYS A 183 12.95 10.81 -25.49
C CYS A 183 14.04 10.05 -26.26
N PHE A 184 14.02 10.16 -27.58
CA PHE A 184 15.02 9.48 -28.44
C PHE A 184 15.19 7.97 -28.17
N GLY A 185 14.12 7.29 -27.75
CA GLY A 185 14.14 5.87 -27.39
C GLY A 185 14.27 5.61 -25.88
N GLU A 186 14.69 6.60 -25.09
CA GLU A 186 14.88 6.47 -23.65
C GLU A 186 13.55 6.48 -22.90
N ARG A 187 13.47 5.58 -21.93
CA ARG A 187 12.36 5.40 -20.99
C ARG A 187 12.86 5.62 -19.57
N TYR A 188 11.97 6.05 -18.68
CA TYR A 188 12.35 6.54 -17.35
C TYR A 188 11.69 5.79 -16.22
N ALA A 189 12.41 5.69 -15.11
CA ALA A 189 11.89 5.31 -13.80
C ALA A 189 11.94 6.52 -12.86
N ALA A 190 11.00 6.58 -11.92
CA ALA A 190 11.06 7.54 -10.82
C ALA A 190 12.01 7.04 -9.73
N VAL A 191 12.72 7.96 -9.10
CA VAL A 191 13.50 7.71 -7.88
C VAL A 191 12.76 8.33 -6.70
N CYS A 192 12.32 7.48 -5.78
CA CYS A 192 11.29 7.79 -4.81
C CYS A 192 11.85 7.73 -3.38
N PRO A 193 11.77 8.81 -2.58
CA PRO A 193 12.14 8.75 -1.18
C PRO A 193 10.99 8.17 -0.36
N CYS A 194 11.25 7.06 0.32
CA CYS A 194 10.29 6.33 1.12
C CYS A 194 10.64 6.47 2.61
N VAL A 195 9.77 7.11 3.38
CA VAL A 195 9.95 7.36 4.82
C VAL A 195 8.98 6.51 5.64
N PRO A 196 9.35 6.13 6.87
CA PRO A 196 8.43 5.45 7.76
C PRO A 196 7.22 6.37 8.08
N LYS A 197 6.03 5.78 8.08
CA LYS A 197 4.77 6.41 8.50
C LYS A 197 4.06 5.48 9.48
N ALA A 198 3.31 6.06 10.41
CA ALA A 198 2.34 5.29 11.18
C ALA A 198 1.31 4.70 10.22
N LEU A 199 0.84 3.48 10.48
CA LEU A 199 -0.08 2.77 9.58
C LEU A 199 -1.38 3.55 9.30
N ASP A 200 -1.83 4.33 10.29
CA ASP A 200 -3.05 5.14 10.17
C ASP A 200 -2.82 6.42 9.34
N ASP A 201 -1.57 6.87 9.22
CA ASP A 201 -1.16 8.07 8.49
C ASP A 201 -0.37 7.71 7.21
N ALA A 202 -0.25 6.42 6.94
CA ALA A 202 0.46 5.80 5.83
C ALA A 202 -0.07 6.27 4.48
N CYS A 203 -1.39 6.43 4.41
CA CYS A 203 -2.10 6.79 3.20
C CYS A 203 -2.60 8.22 3.30
N ALA A 204 -1.93 9.11 2.57
CA ALA A 204 -2.46 10.44 2.31
C ALA A 204 -3.43 10.35 1.13
N TRP A 205 -4.73 10.35 1.44
CA TRP A 205 -5.77 10.49 0.44
C TRP A 205 -6.14 11.96 0.36
N GLU A 206 -5.90 12.59 -0.79
CA GLU A 206 -6.48 13.91 -1.02
C GLU A 206 -8.00 13.75 -1.00
N CYS A 207 -8.69 14.58 -0.23
CA CYS A 207 -10.13 14.75 -0.35
C CYS A 207 -10.36 15.85 -1.40
N PRO A 208 -10.47 15.55 -2.70
CA PRO A 208 -10.99 16.52 -3.64
C PRO A 208 -12.43 16.89 -3.24
N PRO A 209 -13.00 17.99 -3.76
CA PRO A 209 -14.37 18.43 -3.46
C PRO A 209 -15.49 17.41 -3.77
N HIS A 210 -15.15 16.19 -4.19
CA HIS A 210 -16.04 15.06 -4.41
C HIS A 210 -15.66 13.78 -3.63
N ASN A 211 -15.04 13.95 -2.44
CA ASN A 211 -15.22 13.10 -1.25
C ASN A 211 -14.69 11.65 -1.30
N THR A 212 -13.43 11.48 -0.91
CA THR A 212 -12.97 10.26 -0.22
C THR A 212 -13.04 10.50 1.29
N THR A 213 -13.64 9.57 2.04
CA THR A 213 -13.49 9.56 3.51
C THR A 213 -12.02 9.40 3.88
N LYS A 214 -11.56 10.09 4.93
CA LYS A 214 -10.21 9.84 5.45
C LYS A 214 -10.15 8.42 6.03
N ALA A 215 -9.03 7.74 5.83
CA ALA A 215 -8.84 6.38 6.28
C ALA A 215 -8.76 6.34 7.81
N THR A 216 -9.70 5.65 8.46
CA THR A 216 -9.65 5.39 9.91
C THR A 216 -10.00 3.95 10.20
N TRP A 217 -9.46 3.42 11.28
CA TRP A 217 -9.94 2.17 11.86
C TRP A 217 -11.21 2.45 12.64
N LYS A 218 -12.32 2.39 11.94
CA LYS A 218 -13.65 2.41 12.55
C LYS A 218 -14.23 1.03 12.35
N THR A 219 -14.38 0.25 13.43
CA THR A 219 -14.83 -1.14 13.33
C THR A 219 -16.15 -1.42 14.06
N GLY A 220 -16.67 -0.43 14.79
CA GLY A 220 -17.88 -0.54 15.61
C GLY A 220 -19.22 -0.48 14.86
N GLY A 221 -19.24 -0.34 13.53
CA GLY A 221 -20.47 -0.20 12.74
C GLY A 221 -20.61 -1.21 11.60
N SER A 222 -21.74 -1.15 10.89
CA SER A 222 -22.13 -2.10 9.83
C SER A 222 -22.10 -1.48 8.42
N SER A 223 -21.43 -0.34 8.24
CA SER A 223 -21.20 0.23 6.91
C SER A 223 -20.17 -0.60 6.12
N CYS A 224 -20.10 -0.41 4.80
CA CYS A 224 -19.09 -1.08 3.97
C CYS A 224 -17.67 -0.73 4.41
N LEU A 225 -17.41 0.56 4.65
CA LEU A 225 -16.10 1.07 5.04
C LEU A 225 -15.65 0.49 6.37
N GLU A 226 -16.54 0.51 7.38
CA GLU A 226 -16.25 -0.06 8.69
C GLU A 226 -16.02 -1.57 8.59
N ARG A 227 -16.79 -2.28 7.74
CA ARG A 227 -16.67 -3.72 7.62
C ARG A 227 -15.42 -4.19 6.89
N ILE A 228 -15.01 -3.49 5.82
CA ILE A 228 -13.74 -3.76 5.14
C ILE A 228 -12.57 -3.50 6.10
N ASN A 229 -12.58 -2.38 6.81
CA ASN A 229 -11.52 -2.04 7.74
C ASN A 229 -11.50 -2.98 8.97
N TYR A 230 -12.66 -3.48 9.41
CA TYR A 230 -12.72 -4.57 10.39
C TYR A 230 -11.92 -5.80 9.94
N TRP A 231 -12.13 -6.27 8.70
CA TRP A 231 -11.44 -7.46 8.20
C TRP A 231 -9.95 -7.24 7.96
N ARG A 232 -9.56 -6.06 7.48
CA ARG A 232 -8.13 -5.70 7.33
C ARG A 232 -7.41 -5.67 8.67
N LYS A 233 -8.02 -5.08 9.70
CA LYS A 233 -7.49 -5.07 11.08
C LYS A 233 -7.39 -6.49 11.62
N ARG A 234 -8.48 -7.25 11.54
CA ARG A 234 -8.56 -8.63 12.03
C ARG A 234 -7.55 -9.55 11.35
N ALA A 235 -7.35 -9.42 10.04
CA ALA A 235 -6.35 -10.20 9.31
C ALA A 235 -4.94 -10.00 9.90
N CYS A 236 -4.60 -8.77 10.29
CA CYS A 236 -3.32 -8.49 10.94
C CYS A 236 -3.25 -8.98 12.39
N GLU A 237 -4.29 -8.75 13.19
CA GLU A 237 -4.34 -9.20 14.59
C GLU A 237 -4.29 -10.73 14.72
N GLU A 238 -4.88 -11.45 13.77
CA GLU A 238 -4.91 -12.91 13.73
C GLU A 238 -3.73 -13.52 12.93
N GLY A 239 -2.80 -12.70 12.43
CA GLY A 239 -1.62 -13.18 11.72
C GLY A 239 -1.93 -13.92 10.42
N TRP A 240 -2.94 -13.47 9.67
CA TRP A 240 -3.27 -14.04 8.37
C TRP A 240 -2.13 -13.78 7.36
N VAL A 241 -1.94 -14.69 6.41
CA VAL A 241 -0.83 -14.63 5.44
C VAL A 241 -0.90 -13.40 4.52
N GLU A 242 -2.08 -12.79 4.38
CA GLU A 242 -2.27 -11.57 3.60
C GLU A 242 -1.79 -10.31 4.32
N CYS A 243 -1.70 -10.32 5.65
CA CYS A 243 -1.20 -9.16 6.37
C CYS A 243 0.33 -9.12 6.27
N PRO A 244 0.93 -8.11 5.62
CA PRO A 244 2.38 -7.99 5.55
C PRO A 244 2.95 -7.58 6.92
N PRO A 245 4.27 -7.71 7.12
CA PRO A 245 4.94 -7.27 8.34
C PRO A 245 4.81 -5.78 8.65
N ALA A 246 4.40 -4.94 7.70
CA ALA A 246 4.10 -3.52 7.93
C ALA A 246 2.65 -3.25 8.38
N GLY A 247 1.78 -4.27 8.33
CA GLY A 247 0.34 -4.11 8.49
C GLY A 247 -0.37 -3.69 7.20
N LEU A 248 -1.70 -3.75 7.23
CA LEU A 248 -2.58 -3.30 6.15
C LEU A 248 -3.13 -1.91 6.50
N PRO A 249 -2.85 -0.83 5.76
CA PRO A 249 -3.47 0.47 6.04
C PRO A 249 -5.00 0.42 5.91
N PRO A 250 -5.75 1.27 6.61
CA PRO A 250 -7.19 1.34 6.41
C PRO A 250 -7.52 1.76 4.96
N MET A 251 -8.54 1.11 4.38
CA MET A 251 -9.09 1.51 3.09
C MET A 251 -9.93 2.77 3.22
N VAL A 252 -10.09 3.47 2.09
CA VAL A 252 -11.02 4.59 1.95
C VAL A 252 -12.12 4.28 0.96
N GLU A 253 -13.26 4.92 1.18
CA GLU A 253 -14.42 4.82 0.33
C GLU A 253 -14.51 6.03 -0.61
N CYS A 254 -14.67 5.76 -1.90
CA CYS A 254 -14.83 6.75 -2.97
C CYS A 254 -16.31 7.06 -3.17
N THR A 255 -16.85 7.94 -2.34
CA THR A 255 -18.28 8.27 -2.36
C THR A 255 -18.71 8.97 -3.66
N ALA A 256 -17.78 9.63 -4.37
CA ALA A 256 -18.00 10.22 -5.69
C ALA A 256 -18.55 9.23 -6.73
N CYS A 257 -18.20 7.95 -6.59
CA CYS A 257 -18.55 6.92 -7.55
C CYS A 257 -19.83 6.16 -7.18
N HIS A 258 -20.50 6.49 -6.07
CA HIS A 258 -21.64 5.71 -5.58
C HIS A 258 -22.83 5.72 -6.53
N GLU A 259 -23.18 6.86 -7.11
CA GLU A 259 -24.29 6.90 -8.05
C GLU A 259 -24.02 6.08 -9.31
N CYS A 260 -22.76 6.04 -9.73
CA CYS A 260 -22.30 5.21 -10.83
C CYS A 260 -22.34 3.72 -10.44
N ALA A 261 -21.78 3.36 -9.28
CA ALA A 261 -21.80 1.98 -8.78
C ALA A 261 -23.23 1.47 -8.50
N ASN A 262 -24.17 2.34 -8.12
CA ASN A 262 -25.59 2.03 -8.01
C ASN A 262 -26.18 1.67 -9.39
N SER A 263 -25.78 2.39 -10.44
CA SER A 263 -26.13 2.06 -11.83
C SER A 263 -25.60 0.69 -12.25
N GLU A 264 -24.35 0.37 -11.89
CA GLU A 264 -23.75 -0.96 -12.13
C GLU A 264 -24.52 -2.06 -11.43
N ALA A 265 -24.77 -1.90 -10.12
CA ALA A 265 -25.54 -2.85 -9.33
C ALA A 265 -26.96 -3.06 -9.90
N GLN A 266 -27.62 -1.98 -10.35
CA GLN A 266 -28.93 -2.08 -11.00
C GLN A 266 -28.83 -2.88 -12.30
N HIS A 267 -27.86 -2.56 -13.15
CA HIS A 267 -27.69 -3.24 -14.43
C HIS A 267 -27.38 -4.73 -14.25
N ASP A 268 -26.47 -5.08 -13.36
CA ASP A 268 -26.09 -6.46 -13.06
C ASP A 268 -27.26 -7.25 -12.48
N SER A 269 -28.06 -6.61 -11.63
CA SER A 269 -29.26 -7.25 -11.06
C SER A 269 -30.30 -7.61 -12.12
N GLU A 270 -30.34 -6.89 -13.25
CA GLU A 270 -31.29 -7.09 -14.34
C GLU A 270 -30.76 -7.98 -15.48
N SER A 271 -29.46 -7.89 -15.75
CA SER A 271 -28.84 -8.45 -16.97
C SER A 271 -28.00 -9.70 -16.71
N GLY A 272 -27.46 -9.82 -15.49
CA GLY A 272 -26.51 -10.86 -15.12
C GLY A 272 -25.31 -10.27 -14.39
N ALA A 273 -24.76 -11.01 -13.43
CA ALA A 273 -23.60 -10.56 -12.69
C ALA A 273 -22.39 -10.33 -13.61
N HIS A 274 -21.66 -9.26 -13.36
CA HIS A 274 -20.50 -8.77 -14.11
C HIS A 274 -20.78 -8.24 -15.52
N ASP A 275 -22.04 -8.01 -15.90
CA ASP A 275 -22.39 -7.41 -17.21
C ASP A 275 -22.09 -5.90 -17.25
N SER A 276 -22.04 -5.26 -16.09
CA SER A 276 -21.74 -3.85 -15.91
C SER A 276 -20.25 -3.52 -16.00
N PHE A 277 -19.39 -4.53 -16.14
CA PHE A 277 -17.94 -4.38 -16.09
C PHE A 277 -17.45 -3.23 -16.98
N LYS A 278 -16.72 -2.26 -16.39
CA LYS A 278 -16.19 -1.03 -17.01
C LYS A 278 -17.18 0.11 -17.24
N ARG A 279 -18.45 0.00 -16.85
CA ARG A 279 -19.39 1.12 -16.98
C ARG A 279 -18.88 2.35 -16.23
N CYS A 280 -18.44 2.18 -14.99
CA CYS A 280 -17.86 3.26 -14.18
C CYS A 280 -16.34 3.41 -14.33
N GLY A 281 -15.76 2.85 -15.40
CA GLY A 281 -14.32 2.91 -15.66
C GLY A 281 -13.47 1.92 -14.87
N GLU A 282 -14.05 1.23 -13.88
CA GLU A 282 -13.34 0.23 -13.09
C GLU A 282 -13.35 -1.14 -13.78
N SER A 283 -12.24 -1.87 -13.64
CA SER A 283 -12.05 -3.21 -14.21
C SER A 283 -11.77 -4.28 -13.14
N ALA A 284 -12.16 -4.00 -11.90
CA ALA A 284 -12.06 -4.93 -10.79
C ALA A 284 -13.30 -4.75 -9.90
N GLN A 285 -14.16 -5.76 -9.92
CA GLN A 285 -15.50 -5.71 -9.36
C GLN A 285 -15.80 -6.99 -8.60
N GLY A 286 -16.43 -6.87 -7.43
CA GLY A 286 -17.07 -7.96 -6.71
C GLY A 286 -18.57 -7.70 -6.62
N GLU A 287 -19.39 -8.73 -6.79
CA GLU A 287 -20.84 -8.62 -6.72
C GLU A 287 -21.43 -9.66 -5.78
N GLY A 288 -22.47 -9.28 -5.05
CA GLY A 288 -23.09 -10.18 -4.10
C GLY A 288 -24.46 -9.74 -3.62
N GLY A 289 -25.20 -10.72 -3.10
CA GLY A 289 -26.49 -10.49 -2.45
C GLY A 289 -26.33 -10.34 -0.94
N GLY A 290 -27.03 -9.38 -0.34
CA GLY A 290 -27.00 -9.13 1.10
C GLY A 290 -28.06 -8.12 1.52
N ALA A 291 -28.48 -8.14 2.79
CA ALA A 291 -29.34 -7.06 3.28
C ALA A 291 -28.59 -5.72 3.30
N THR A 292 -27.28 -5.82 3.54
CA THR A 292 -26.33 -4.73 3.57
C THR A 292 -25.08 -5.12 2.77
N CYS A 293 -24.32 -4.11 2.35
CA CYS A 293 -23.02 -4.31 1.75
C CYS A 293 -22.01 -4.99 2.70
N ALA A 294 -22.14 -4.80 4.02
CA ALA A 294 -21.33 -5.53 5.00
C ALA A 294 -21.53 -7.05 4.91
N ASP A 295 -22.74 -7.53 4.59
CA ASP A 295 -23.00 -8.95 4.37
C ASP A 295 -22.23 -9.49 3.15
N VAL A 296 -22.10 -8.66 2.11
CA VAL A 296 -21.35 -9.03 0.89
C VAL A 296 -19.85 -9.10 1.18
N ILE A 297 -19.31 -8.14 1.92
CA ILE A 297 -17.91 -8.15 2.39
C ILE A 297 -17.63 -9.41 3.23
N ASP A 298 -18.53 -9.75 4.14
CA ASP A 298 -18.42 -10.98 4.94
C ASP A 298 -18.42 -12.23 4.07
N SER A 299 -19.30 -12.27 3.07
CA SER A 299 -19.34 -13.39 2.14
C SER A 299 -18.05 -13.53 1.35
N PHE A 300 -17.46 -12.41 0.88
CA PHE A 300 -16.19 -12.42 0.16
C PHE A 300 -15.04 -12.89 1.05
N VAL A 301 -14.95 -12.42 2.30
CA VAL A 301 -13.91 -12.90 3.22
C VAL A 301 -14.11 -14.37 3.60
N ALA A 302 -15.36 -14.85 3.65
CA ALA A 302 -15.66 -16.26 3.87
C ALA A 302 -15.29 -17.17 2.69
N GLU A 303 -15.05 -16.61 1.49
CA GLU A 303 -14.53 -17.37 0.32
C GLU A 303 -13.08 -17.81 0.48
N ARG A 304 -12.39 -17.39 1.55
CA ARG A 304 -11.05 -17.89 1.87
C ARG A 304 -10.99 -19.41 1.81
N ALA A 305 -9.97 -19.91 1.13
CA ALA A 305 -9.78 -21.34 0.90
C ALA A 305 -8.31 -21.72 1.10
N PRO A 306 -8.02 -22.98 1.48
CA PRO A 306 -6.65 -23.46 1.55
C PRO A 306 -6.04 -23.57 0.14
N ASP A 307 -4.78 -23.13 0.00
CA ASP A 307 -3.96 -23.36 -1.20
C ASP A 307 -3.43 -24.80 -1.29
N GLU A 308 -2.55 -25.09 -2.25
CA GLU A 308 -1.93 -26.41 -2.44
C GLU A 308 -1.14 -26.90 -1.21
N ASP A 309 -0.65 -25.97 -0.37
CA ASP A 309 0.10 -26.25 0.86
C ASP A 309 -0.81 -26.28 2.10
N GLY A 310 -2.13 -26.09 1.93
CA GLY A 310 -3.11 -26.07 3.02
C GLY A 310 -3.21 -24.73 3.74
N VAL A 311 -2.57 -23.67 3.24
CA VAL A 311 -2.59 -22.33 3.83
C VAL A 311 -3.85 -21.60 3.40
N MET A 312 -4.64 -21.09 4.35
CA MET A 312 -5.85 -20.31 4.05
C MET A 312 -5.48 -18.99 3.37
N ARG A 313 -5.96 -18.79 2.14
CA ARG A 313 -5.72 -17.59 1.34
C ARG A 313 -7.00 -16.90 0.89
N CYS A 314 -6.93 -15.58 0.82
CA CYS A 314 -7.86 -14.70 0.13
C CYS A 314 -7.50 -14.61 -1.34
N GLU A 315 -8.25 -15.34 -2.14
CA GLU A 315 -8.25 -15.22 -3.60
C GLU A 315 -9.61 -14.67 -4.06
N GLY A 316 -9.78 -14.46 -5.36
CA GLY A 316 -11.06 -14.00 -5.94
C GLY A 316 -11.53 -12.69 -5.32
N HIS A 317 -12.73 -12.67 -4.75
CA HIS A 317 -13.34 -11.47 -4.18
C HIS A 317 -12.72 -11.04 -2.84
N CYS A 318 -12.10 -11.96 -2.08
CA CYS A 318 -11.42 -11.57 -0.84
C CYS A 318 -10.11 -10.82 -1.12
N GLY A 319 -9.39 -11.21 -2.18
CA GLY A 319 -8.06 -10.69 -2.51
C GLY A 319 -7.98 -9.16 -2.46
N PRO A 320 -8.88 -8.43 -3.15
CA PRO A 320 -8.93 -6.98 -3.09
C PRO A 320 -9.09 -6.38 -1.69
N ILE A 321 -9.89 -7.01 -0.80
CA ILE A 321 -10.14 -6.53 0.57
C ILE A 321 -8.85 -6.54 1.41
N LEU A 322 -8.01 -7.55 1.22
CA LEU A 322 -6.76 -7.72 1.96
C LEU A 322 -5.52 -7.35 1.14
N ALA A 323 -5.69 -6.68 -0.01
CA ALA A 323 -4.57 -6.24 -0.81
C ALA A 323 -3.68 -5.28 0.01
N PRO A 324 -2.34 -5.46 -0.04
CA PRO A 324 -1.40 -4.61 0.68
C PRO A 324 -1.38 -3.18 0.12
N GLY A 325 -0.83 -2.27 0.90
CA GLY A 325 -0.69 -0.85 0.53
C GLY A 325 -1.99 -0.06 0.68
N CYS A 326 -1.96 1.17 0.15
CA CYS A 326 -3.08 2.09 0.16
C CYS A 326 -4.09 1.73 -0.92
N GLN A 327 -5.26 1.23 -0.50
CA GLN A 327 -6.35 0.85 -1.38
C GLN A 327 -7.58 1.73 -1.15
N SER A 328 -8.34 1.95 -2.22
CA SER A 328 -9.66 2.57 -2.17
C SER A 328 -10.69 1.68 -2.85
N PHE A 329 -11.95 1.88 -2.50
CA PHE A 329 -13.07 1.17 -3.10
C PHE A 329 -14.30 2.08 -3.22
N SER A 330 -15.25 1.71 -4.05
CA SER A 330 -16.61 2.26 -4.02
C SER A 330 -17.61 1.13 -4.04
N TRP A 331 -18.86 1.39 -3.66
CA TRP A 331 -19.91 0.39 -3.74
C TRP A 331 -21.23 1.01 -4.18
N GLY A 332 -22.11 0.16 -4.67
CA GLY A 332 -23.46 0.50 -5.05
C GLY A 332 -24.46 -0.60 -4.71
N LYS A 333 -25.74 -0.21 -4.67
CA LYS A 333 -26.88 -1.08 -4.42
C LYS A 333 -27.95 -0.82 -5.47
N ALA A 334 -28.49 -1.90 -6.05
CA ALA A 334 -29.63 -1.84 -6.94
C ALA A 334 -30.87 -1.29 -6.20
N ALA A 335 -31.68 -0.45 -6.87
CA ALA A 335 -32.76 0.29 -6.24
C ALA A 335 -33.83 -0.62 -5.60
N ASP A 336 -34.18 -1.68 -6.32
CA ASP A 336 -35.30 -2.56 -5.95
C ASP A 336 -34.84 -3.99 -5.58
N SER A 337 -33.56 -4.16 -5.21
CA SER A 337 -33.05 -5.47 -4.81
C SER A 337 -31.96 -5.39 -3.72
N ASN A 338 -31.57 -6.57 -3.24
CA ASN A 338 -30.48 -6.76 -2.28
C ASN A 338 -29.13 -7.02 -2.98
N PHE A 339 -29.03 -6.67 -4.26
CA PHE A 339 -27.83 -6.82 -5.05
C PHE A 339 -26.89 -5.63 -4.85
N HIS A 340 -25.63 -5.92 -4.56
CA HIS A 340 -24.59 -4.93 -4.38
C HIS A 340 -23.42 -5.20 -5.32
N THR A 341 -22.79 -4.10 -5.72
CA THR A 341 -21.53 -4.07 -6.46
C THR A 341 -20.48 -3.37 -5.61
N LEU A 342 -19.28 -3.94 -5.54
CA LEU A 342 -18.10 -3.36 -4.92
C LEU A 342 -17.00 -3.22 -5.98
N ASN A 343 -16.52 -2.01 -6.20
CA ASN A 343 -15.46 -1.72 -7.17
C ASN A 343 -14.14 -1.44 -6.44
N TRP A 344 -13.09 -2.12 -6.89
CA TRP A 344 -11.76 -2.07 -6.30
C TRP A 344 -10.84 -1.21 -7.18
N GLY A 345 -10.57 0.04 -6.78
CA GLY A 345 -9.87 0.97 -7.68
C GLY A 345 -9.56 2.33 -7.06
N SER A 346 -8.71 3.12 -7.73
CA SER A 346 -8.07 4.34 -7.22
C SER A 346 -8.96 5.60 -7.28
N CYS A 347 -10.23 5.48 -6.88
CA CYS A 347 -11.23 6.57 -6.84
C CYS A 347 -11.20 7.51 -8.06
N ASN A 348 -11.62 7.02 -9.22
CA ASN A 348 -11.65 7.82 -10.44
C ASN A 348 -12.93 8.67 -10.55
N ALA A 349 -13.05 9.68 -9.67
CA ALA A 349 -14.24 10.52 -9.56
C ALA A 349 -14.66 11.16 -10.90
N ASP A 350 -13.70 11.66 -11.68
CA ASP A 350 -13.97 12.28 -12.99
C ASP A 350 -14.59 11.28 -13.99
N THR A 351 -14.15 10.01 -13.96
CA THR A 351 -14.71 8.97 -14.82
C THR A 351 -16.12 8.58 -14.40
N CYS A 352 -16.35 8.40 -13.10
CA CYS A 352 -17.69 8.14 -12.56
C CYS A 352 -18.66 9.28 -12.90
N GLN A 353 -18.21 10.53 -12.72
CA GLN A 353 -19.02 11.72 -13.03
C GLN A 353 -19.29 11.86 -14.54
N SER A 354 -18.30 11.56 -15.37
CA SER A 354 -18.45 11.59 -16.84
C SER A 354 -19.47 10.56 -17.30
N TYR A 355 -19.40 9.32 -16.78
CA TYR A 355 -20.37 8.28 -17.09
C TYR A 355 -21.80 8.71 -16.76
N CYS A 356 -22.04 9.22 -15.54
CA CYS A 356 -23.36 9.68 -15.13
C CYS A 356 -23.87 10.88 -15.93
N SER A 357 -22.96 11.74 -16.39
CA SER A 357 -23.29 12.87 -17.26
C SER A 357 -23.70 12.40 -18.66
N ASP A 358 -23.04 11.36 -19.18
CA ASP A 358 -23.31 10.77 -20.50
C ASP A 358 -24.55 9.86 -20.51
N HIS A 359 -24.96 9.34 -19.34
CA HIS A 359 -26.10 8.42 -19.16
C HIS A 359 -27.13 9.02 -18.18
N PRO A 360 -27.78 10.14 -18.55
CA PRO A 360 -28.73 10.81 -17.67
C PRO A 360 -29.92 9.90 -17.34
N GLY A 361 -30.09 9.60 -16.06
CA GLY A 361 -31.17 8.74 -15.54
C GLY A 361 -30.74 7.34 -15.14
N ASP A 362 -29.52 6.91 -15.50
CA ASP A 362 -28.99 5.59 -15.11
C ASP A 362 -28.34 5.62 -13.73
N CYS A 363 -27.71 6.75 -13.36
CA CYS A 363 -27.10 6.96 -12.05
C CYS A 363 -28.11 7.52 -11.04
N PHE A 364 -28.08 7.01 -9.80
CA PHE A 364 -28.99 7.44 -8.74
C PHE A 364 -28.34 7.35 -7.36
N THR A 365 -28.79 8.19 -6.43
CA THR A 365 -28.49 8.04 -4.99
C THR A 365 -29.46 7.05 -4.36
N HIS A 366 -28.98 6.16 -3.48
CA HIS A 366 -29.81 5.25 -2.68
C HIS A 366 -29.87 5.74 -1.22
N ASP A 367 -30.94 5.45 -0.48
CA ASP A 367 -31.10 5.91 0.91
C ASP A 367 -30.03 5.35 1.87
N SER A 368 -29.42 4.21 1.50
CA SER A 368 -28.29 3.62 2.21
C SER A 368 -26.93 4.12 1.74
N SER A 369 -26.87 4.96 0.71
CA SER A 369 -25.61 5.58 0.30
C SER A 369 -25.13 6.48 1.46
N PRO A 370 -23.83 6.43 1.82
CA PRO A 370 -23.27 7.34 2.81
C PRO A 370 -23.44 8.80 2.36
N PRO A 371 -23.43 9.73 3.33
CA PRO A 371 -23.52 11.14 3.01
C PRO A 371 -22.37 11.57 2.10
N LEU A 372 -22.66 12.49 1.18
CA LEU A 372 -21.67 13.14 0.31
C LEU A 372 -20.80 14.17 1.07
N THR A 373 -20.60 13.97 2.37
CA THR A 373 -19.79 14.84 3.22
C THR A 373 -18.77 13.97 3.92
N CYS A 374 -17.50 14.39 3.93
CA CYS A 374 -16.46 13.66 4.64
C CYS A 374 -16.80 13.60 6.14
N GLU A 375 -16.76 12.40 6.73
CA GLU A 375 -16.77 12.26 8.18
C GLU A 375 -15.50 12.91 8.77
N ASP A 376 -15.61 13.47 9.98
CA ASP A 376 -14.45 13.97 10.70
C ASP A 376 -13.54 12.77 11.07
N PRO A 377 -12.30 12.69 10.52
CA PRO A 377 -11.37 11.60 10.79
C PRO A 377 -10.97 11.46 12.25
N ASP A 378 -11.05 12.55 13.01
CA ASP A 378 -10.57 12.60 14.38
C ASP A 378 -11.69 12.24 15.36
N ALA A 379 -12.93 12.10 14.87
CA ALA A 379 -14.04 11.58 15.65
C ALA A 379 -13.91 10.06 15.81
N ASP A 380 -13.70 9.60 17.05
CA ASP A 380 -13.74 8.20 17.45
C ASP A 380 -12.72 7.27 16.76
N LYS A 381 -11.53 7.79 16.37
CA LYS A 381 -10.43 6.98 15.81
C LYS A 381 -10.01 5.86 16.76
N GLU A 382 -10.07 4.61 16.30
CA GLU A 382 -9.44 3.49 17.00
C GLU A 382 -7.95 3.37 16.61
N PRO A 383 -7.09 2.84 17.49
CA PRO A 383 -5.74 2.47 17.10
C PRO A 383 -5.77 1.36 16.05
N GLY A 384 -4.83 1.44 15.10
CA GLY A 384 -4.54 0.37 14.16
C GLY A 384 -4.08 -0.92 14.84
N PRO A 385 -4.04 -2.04 14.09
CA PRO A 385 -3.56 -3.31 14.61
C PRO A 385 -2.11 -3.18 15.10
N GLU A 386 -1.78 -3.88 16.20
CA GLU A 386 -0.39 -4.04 16.59
C GLU A 386 0.30 -4.89 15.53
N VAL A 387 1.19 -4.25 14.79
CA VAL A 387 1.95 -4.91 13.74
C VAL A 387 3.01 -5.78 14.40
N LEU A 388 3.04 -7.08 14.05
CA LEU A 388 4.01 -8.02 14.60
C LEU A 388 5.43 -7.47 14.41
N ALA A 389 6.15 -7.28 15.52
CA ALA A 389 7.55 -6.93 15.46
C ALA A 389 8.28 -8.05 14.71
N CYS A 390 8.94 -7.71 13.60
CA CYS A 390 9.90 -8.62 13.03
C CYS A 390 10.92 -8.95 14.10
N VAL A 391 11.14 -10.23 14.37
CA VAL A 391 12.23 -10.64 15.23
C VAL A 391 13.49 -10.46 14.40
N ASP A 392 14.32 -9.47 14.76
CA ASP A 392 15.62 -9.28 14.13
C ASP A 392 16.43 -10.58 14.30
N GLY A 393 16.64 -11.27 13.18
CA GLY A 393 17.31 -12.58 13.11
C GLY A 393 18.82 -12.48 13.05
#